data_AF-A0A7S2WT35-F1
#
_entry.id   AF-A0A7S2WT35-F1
#
_cell.length_a   1.000
_cell.length_b   1.000
_cell.length_c   1.000
_cell.angle_alpha   90.00
_cell.angle_beta   90.00
_cell.angle_gamma   90.00
#
_symmetry.space_group_name_H-M   'P 1'
#
loop_
_entity.id
_entity.type
_entity.pdbx_description
1 polymer ?
#
loop_
_entity_poly.entity_id
_entity_poly.type
_entity_poly.pdbx_seq_one_letter_code
_entity_poly.pdbx_strand_id
1 'polypeptide(L)'
;AIDDQISFHTLLNDMLDRLGELKEGKGLAPPEPLPLPPSLEESVLGSEPYSSPLEAPGYMVAKALEGLKTPLVTPEGLDTKKLAGEPRSTALALRDIPNEVIDRIRVKCKELGVGLSAVLTAASVVASSELLPQNSASQPRVYKCLQALNMRNFGTWKEDGVSCQAGSMDLLLSCPPRAAS
;
A
#
# COMPACT_ATOMS: atom_id res chain seq x y z
N ALA A 1 -0.55 -17.28 -5.62
CA ALA A 1 -0.43 -16.95 -4.19
C ALA A 1 -1.68 -16.18 -3.78
N ILE A 2 -2.30 -16.54 -2.66
CA ILE A 2 -3.35 -15.71 -2.04
C ILE A 2 -2.58 -14.75 -1.13
N ASP A 3 -2.27 -13.56 -1.63
CA ASP A 3 -1.27 -12.67 -1.03
C ASP A 3 -1.81 -11.26 -0.77
N ASP A 4 -3.12 -11.14 -0.57
CA ASP A 4 -3.73 -9.90 -0.13
C ASP A 4 -4.76 -10.13 0.98
N GLN A 5 -4.86 -9.14 1.88
CA GLN A 5 -5.65 -9.21 3.10
C GLN A 5 -7.15 -9.41 2.82
N ILE A 6 -7.66 -8.86 1.71
CA ILE A 6 -9.07 -8.97 1.34
C ILE A 6 -9.36 -10.41 0.92
N SER A 7 -8.53 -10.99 0.06
CA SER A 7 -8.66 -12.39 -0.34
C SER A 7 -8.62 -13.34 0.85
N PHE A 8 -7.75 -13.07 1.84
CA PHE A 8 -7.72 -13.85 3.07
C PHE A 8 -9.04 -13.73 3.88
N HIS A 9 -9.57 -12.52 4.04
CA HIS A 9 -10.85 -12.31 4.72
C HIS A 9 -12.02 -12.98 3.98
N THR A 10 -12.07 -12.88 2.66
CA THR A 10 -13.11 -13.55 1.84
C THR A 10 -13.06 -15.05 2.04
N LEU A 11 -11.86 -15.64 1.98
CA LEU A 11 -11.68 -17.07 2.22
C LEU A 11 -12.09 -17.48 3.64
N LEU A 12 -11.69 -16.71 4.65
CA LEU A 12 -12.05 -16.98 6.03
C LEU A 12 -13.57 -16.94 6.24
N ASN A 13 -14.26 -15.96 5.67
CA ASN A 13 -15.71 -15.87 5.75
C ASN A 13 -16.40 -17.06 5.06
N ASP A 14 -15.98 -17.42 3.84
CA ASP A 14 -16.53 -18.60 3.13
C ASP A 14 -16.31 -19.90 3.94
N MET A 15 -15.15 -20.05 4.57
CA MET A 15 -14.89 -21.20 5.46
C MET A 15 -15.83 -21.22 6.68
N LEU A 16 -16.05 -20.07 7.32
CA LEU A 16 -16.93 -19.98 8.49
C LEU A 16 -18.39 -20.26 8.11
N ASP A 17 -18.84 -19.76 6.96
CA ASP A 17 -20.20 -20.00 6.45
C ASP A 17 -20.43 -21.48 6.15
N ARG A 18 -19.48 -22.13 5.44
CA ARG A 18 -19.53 -23.58 5.15
C ARG A 18 -19.52 -24.45 6.41
N LEU A 19 -18.77 -24.05 7.44
CA LEU A 19 -18.80 -24.73 8.74
C LEU A 19 -20.16 -24.59 9.43
N GLY A 20 -20.82 -23.44 9.27
CA GLY A 20 -22.19 -23.23 9.71
C GLY A 20 -23.17 -24.18 9.01
N GLU A 21 -23.10 -24.28 7.68
CA GLU A 21 -23.93 -25.17 6.88
C GLU A 21 -23.77 -26.64 7.27
N LEU A 22 -22.52 -27.10 7.43
CA LEU A 22 -22.22 -28.45 7.89
C LEU A 22 -22.84 -28.75 9.26
N LYS A 23 -22.79 -27.79 10.18
CA LYS A 23 -23.37 -27.92 11.52
C LYS A 23 -24.90 -28.04 11.48
N GLU A 24 -25.53 -27.42 10.49
CA GLU A 24 -26.98 -27.55 10.21
C GLU A 24 -27.33 -28.84 9.46
N GLY A 25 -26.34 -29.70 9.15
CA GLY A 25 -26.54 -30.93 8.40
C GLY A 25 -26.72 -30.73 6.90
N LYS A 26 -26.44 -29.54 6.37
CA LYS A 26 -26.39 -29.31 4.92
C LYS A 26 -25.11 -29.94 4.36
N GLY A 27 -25.23 -30.62 3.22
CA GLY A 27 -24.07 -31.13 2.49
C GLY A 27 -23.29 -29.99 1.83
N LEU A 28 -21.97 -30.13 1.72
CA LEU A 28 -21.15 -29.18 0.96
C LEU A 28 -21.29 -29.45 -0.53
N ALA A 29 -21.68 -28.42 -1.29
CA ALA A 29 -21.59 -28.46 -2.73
C ALA A 29 -20.11 -28.59 -3.15
N PRO A 30 -19.81 -29.36 -4.22
CA PRO A 30 -18.47 -29.40 -4.78
C PRO A 30 -18.06 -27.98 -5.23
N PRO A 31 -16.77 -27.61 -5.12
CA PRO A 31 -16.32 -26.29 -5.54
C PRO A 31 -16.51 -26.13 -7.05
N GLU A 32 -17.13 -25.02 -7.46
CA GLU A 32 -17.20 -24.63 -8.86
C GLU A 32 -15.88 -23.97 -9.30
N PRO A 33 -15.29 -24.36 -10.42
CA PRO A 33 -14.12 -23.67 -10.96
C PRO A 33 -14.44 -22.21 -11.27
N LEU A 34 -13.69 -21.29 -10.69
CA LEU A 34 -13.81 -19.87 -11.00
C LEU A 34 -13.11 -19.55 -12.32
N PRO A 35 -13.63 -18.58 -13.10
CA PRO A 35 -12.94 -18.09 -14.29
C PRO A 35 -11.57 -17.51 -13.91
N LEU A 36 -10.60 -17.66 -14.82
CA LEU A 36 -9.32 -17.00 -14.63
C LEU A 36 -9.52 -15.48 -14.74
N PRO A 37 -8.97 -14.68 -13.80
CA PRO A 37 -9.05 -13.24 -13.91
C PRO A 37 -8.24 -12.77 -15.14
N PRO A 38 -8.63 -11.65 -15.76
CA PRO A 38 -7.85 -11.01 -16.81
C PRO A 38 -6.48 -10.60 -16.26
N SER A 39 -5.51 -10.37 -17.15
CA SER A 39 -4.22 -9.84 -16.71
C SER A 39 -4.40 -8.43 -16.11
N LEU A 40 -3.42 -7.99 -15.30
CA LEU A 40 -3.46 -6.65 -14.75
C LEU A 40 -3.47 -5.60 -15.87
N GLU A 41 -2.69 -5.84 -16.92
CA GLU A 41 -2.61 -5.01 -18.09
C GLU A 41 -3.96 -4.92 -18.79
N GLU A 42 -4.62 -6.06 -19.03
CA GLU A 42 -5.94 -6.10 -19.65
C GLU A 42 -7.00 -5.41 -18.79
N SER A 43 -6.96 -5.62 -17.47
CA SER A 43 -7.94 -5.04 -16.55
C SER A 43 -7.79 -3.53 -16.38
N VAL A 44 -6.56 -3.03 -16.29
CA VAL A 44 -6.25 -1.61 -16.00
C VAL A 44 -6.12 -0.79 -17.28
N LEU A 45 -5.52 -1.34 -18.32
CA LEU A 45 -5.19 -0.63 -19.56
C LEU A 45 -6.22 -0.91 -20.67
N GLY A 46 -7.06 -1.93 -20.51
CA GLY A 46 -7.96 -2.41 -21.55
C GLY A 46 -7.23 -3.25 -22.60
N SER A 47 -8.01 -3.86 -23.50
CA SER A 47 -7.51 -4.65 -24.63
C SER A 47 -7.15 -3.82 -25.86
N GLU A 48 -7.44 -2.51 -25.86
CA GLU A 48 -7.12 -1.63 -26.99
C GLU A 48 -5.65 -1.18 -26.93
N PRO A 49 -4.91 -1.24 -28.06
CA PRO A 49 -3.58 -0.67 -28.13
C PRO A 49 -3.69 0.85 -27.91
N TYR A 50 -2.88 1.38 -26.98
CA TYR A 50 -2.84 2.79 -26.63
C TYR A 50 -2.97 3.71 -27.87
N SER A 51 -3.99 4.55 -27.88
CA SER A 51 -4.09 5.66 -28.84
C SER A 51 -3.00 6.72 -28.61
N SER A 52 -2.35 6.70 -27.45
CA SER A 52 -1.21 7.54 -27.09
C SER A 52 -0.27 6.83 -26.09
N PRO A 53 0.99 6.53 -26.46
CA PRO A 53 2.01 6.00 -25.55
C PRO A 53 2.38 6.92 -24.38
N LEU A 54 1.81 8.14 -24.31
CA LEU A 54 2.27 9.23 -23.44
C LEU A 54 1.43 9.44 -22.19
N GLU A 55 0.21 8.90 -22.06
CA GLU A 55 -0.69 9.31 -20.97
C GLU A 55 -0.51 8.52 -19.67
N ALA A 56 -0.49 7.18 -19.71
CA ALA A 56 -0.22 6.36 -18.51
C ALA A 56 1.26 5.96 -18.38
N PRO A 57 1.95 5.48 -19.44
CA PRO A 57 3.37 5.16 -19.35
C PRO A 57 4.23 6.41 -19.13
N GLY A 58 3.88 7.54 -19.75
CA GLY A 58 4.60 8.80 -19.59
C GLY A 58 4.60 9.32 -18.15
N TYR A 59 3.45 9.24 -17.47
CA TYR A 59 3.34 9.59 -16.04
C TYR A 59 4.21 8.66 -15.16
N MET A 60 4.11 7.33 -15.37
CA MET A 60 4.90 6.36 -14.59
C MET A 60 6.41 6.55 -14.81
N VAL A 61 6.84 6.75 -16.05
CA VAL A 61 8.24 7.01 -16.40
C VAL A 61 8.71 8.34 -15.80
N ALA A 62 7.90 9.39 -15.89
CA ALA A 62 8.24 10.69 -15.28
C ALA A 62 8.43 10.56 -13.75
N LYS A 63 7.55 9.81 -13.07
CA LYS A 63 7.67 9.56 -11.62
C LYS A 63 8.86 8.67 -11.26
N ALA A 64 9.17 7.66 -12.07
CA ALA A 64 10.39 6.86 -11.91
C ALA A 64 11.64 7.75 -12.04
N LEU A 65 11.67 8.67 -13.02
CA LEU A 65 12.77 9.61 -13.22
C LEU A 65 12.89 10.65 -12.09
N GLU A 66 11.78 11.12 -11.51
CA GLU A 66 11.79 11.97 -10.31
C GLU A 66 12.42 11.25 -9.11
N GLY A 67 12.10 9.95 -8.95
CA GLY A 67 12.70 9.10 -7.92
C GLY A 67 14.22 8.93 -8.06
N LEU A 68 14.75 8.95 -9.29
CA LEU A 68 16.21 8.88 -9.53
C LEU A 68 16.95 10.19 -9.23
N LYS A 69 16.27 11.33 -9.25
CA LYS A 69 16.88 12.65 -9.01
C LYS A 69 17.04 12.98 -7.53
N THR A 70 16.28 12.34 -6.67
CA THR A 70 16.25 12.65 -5.24
C THR A 70 17.04 11.60 -4.47
N PRO A 71 18.18 11.94 -3.84
CA PRO A 71 18.92 10.99 -3.03
C PRO A 71 18.04 10.52 -1.86
N LEU A 72 17.78 9.21 -1.81
CA LEU A 72 17.11 8.56 -0.69
C LEU A 72 17.96 8.71 0.57
N VAL A 73 17.43 9.40 1.58
CA VAL A 73 18.10 9.48 2.88
C VAL A 73 17.81 8.19 3.63
N THR A 74 18.84 7.37 3.81
CA THR A 74 18.80 6.19 4.68
C THR A 74 19.22 6.56 6.10
N PRO A 75 18.66 5.94 7.15
CA PRO A 75 19.15 6.11 8.52
C PRO A 75 20.66 5.82 8.61
N GLU A 76 21.36 6.56 9.46
CA GLU A 76 22.79 6.34 9.70
C GLU A 76 23.03 4.90 10.20
N GLY A 77 24.03 4.23 9.63
CA GLY A 77 24.37 2.84 9.94
C GLY A 77 23.66 1.78 9.07
N LEU A 78 22.68 2.18 8.24
CA LEU A 78 22.08 1.26 7.27
C LEU A 78 22.96 1.16 6.00
N ASP A 79 23.87 0.18 5.99
CA ASP A 79 24.68 -0.13 4.80
C ASP A 79 23.87 -0.94 3.79
N THR A 80 23.24 -0.24 2.84
CA THR A 80 22.42 -0.87 1.78
C THR A 80 23.18 -1.86 0.91
N LYS A 81 24.52 -1.78 0.86
CA LYS A 81 25.35 -2.76 0.12
C LYS A 81 25.52 -4.07 0.88
N LYS A 82 25.52 -4.03 2.22
CA LYS A 82 25.53 -5.25 3.06
C LYS A 82 24.18 -5.97 3.07
N LEU A 83 23.09 -5.22 2.91
CA LEU A 83 21.74 -5.80 2.85
C LEU A 83 21.45 -6.57 1.55
N ALA A 84 22.28 -6.41 0.51
CA ALA A 84 22.11 -7.10 -0.76
C ALA A 84 22.59 -8.57 -0.64
N GLY A 85 21.63 -9.49 -0.49
CA GLY A 85 21.89 -10.94 -0.47
C GLY A 85 21.91 -11.58 0.91
N GLU A 86 21.79 -10.80 1.98
CA GLU A 86 21.57 -11.35 3.33
C GLU A 86 20.12 -11.87 3.49
N PRO A 87 19.93 -13.01 4.18
CA PRO A 87 18.59 -13.49 4.50
C PRO A 87 17.84 -12.44 5.31
N ARG A 88 16.62 -12.12 4.89
CA ARG A 88 15.77 -11.13 5.57
C ARG A 88 15.41 -11.66 6.97
N SER A 89 15.96 -11.03 8.00
CA SER A 89 15.49 -11.19 9.37
C SER A 89 14.51 -10.08 9.70
N THR A 90 13.28 -10.44 10.05
CA THR A 90 12.23 -9.46 10.39
C THR A 90 12.10 -9.38 11.90
N ALA A 91 12.33 -8.21 12.47
CA ALA A 91 11.93 -7.89 13.85
C ALA A 91 10.58 -7.18 13.81
N LEU A 92 9.63 -7.66 14.60
CA LEU A 92 8.29 -7.07 14.72
C LEU A 92 8.18 -6.32 16.05
N ALA A 93 7.83 -5.04 15.98
CA ALA A 93 7.42 -4.25 17.14
C ALA A 93 5.97 -3.83 16.94
N LEU A 94 5.13 -4.11 17.94
CA LEU A 94 3.71 -3.76 17.94
C LEU A 94 3.46 -2.64 18.94
N ARG A 95 2.58 -1.72 18.58
CA ARG A 95 2.15 -0.64 19.46
C ARG A 95 0.64 -0.46 19.32
N ASP A 96 -0.04 -0.45 20.46
CA ASP A 96 -1.46 -0.15 20.50
C ASP A 96 -1.69 1.36 20.50
N ILE A 97 -2.73 1.78 19.79
CA ILE A 97 -3.25 3.14 19.82
C ILE A 97 -4.61 3.08 20.50
N PRO A 98 -4.84 3.82 21.60
CA PRO A 98 -6.13 3.85 22.27
C PRO A 98 -7.27 4.23 21.32
N ASN A 99 -8.43 3.61 21.48
CA ASN A 99 -9.59 3.83 20.61
C ASN A 99 -10.01 5.31 20.58
N GLU A 100 -9.92 6.01 21.72
CA GLU A 100 -10.25 7.43 21.84
C GLU A 100 -9.33 8.29 20.95
N VAL A 101 -8.08 7.87 20.77
CA VAL A 101 -7.14 8.55 19.86
C VAL A 101 -7.52 8.28 18.41
N ILE A 102 -7.81 7.02 18.06
CA ILE A 102 -8.24 6.64 16.70
C ILE A 102 -9.50 7.39 16.29
N ASP A 103 -10.49 7.50 17.18
CA ASP A 103 -11.74 8.18 16.89
C ASP A 103 -11.55 9.68 16.68
N ARG A 104 -10.69 10.33 17.48
CA ARG A 104 -10.31 11.73 17.23
C ARG A 104 -9.62 11.91 15.88
N ILE A 105 -8.74 10.99 15.50
CA ILE A 105 -8.08 11.02 14.18
C ILE A 105 -9.13 10.88 13.08
N ARG A 106 -10.09 9.95 13.20
CA ARG A 106 -11.16 9.74 12.20
C ARG A 106 -12.05 10.97 12.04
N VAL A 107 -12.43 11.62 13.13
CA VAL A 107 -13.20 12.87 13.08
C VAL A 107 -12.42 13.94 12.32
N LYS A 108 -11.13 14.14 12.63
CA LYS A 108 -10.29 15.10 11.90
C LYS A 108 -10.07 14.74 10.43
N CYS A 109 -9.91 13.46 10.12
CA CYS A 109 -9.85 12.99 8.74
C CYS A 109 -11.09 13.40 7.95
N LYS A 110 -12.28 13.20 8.54
CA LYS A 110 -13.56 13.59 7.93
C LYS A 110 -13.69 15.10 7.76
N GLU A 111 -13.32 15.89 8.76
CA GLU A 111 -13.34 17.36 8.70
C GLU A 111 -12.44 17.91 7.59
N LEU A 112 -11.28 17.29 7.37
CA LEU A 112 -10.29 17.71 6.37
C LEU A 112 -10.50 17.06 4.99
N GLY A 113 -11.46 16.16 4.85
CA GLY A 113 -11.69 15.42 3.60
C GLY A 113 -10.52 14.49 3.21
N VAL A 114 -9.75 14.00 4.17
CA VAL A 114 -8.59 13.12 3.95
C VAL A 114 -8.83 11.71 4.49
N GLY A 115 -8.24 10.72 3.85
CA GLY A 115 -8.29 9.33 4.34
C GLY A 115 -7.31 9.08 5.49
N LEU A 116 -7.64 8.13 6.37
CA LEU A 116 -6.75 7.71 7.47
C LEU A 116 -5.38 7.26 6.97
N SER A 117 -5.33 6.56 5.83
CA SER A 117 -4.07 6.13 5.21
C SER A 117 -3.18 7.33 4.87
N ALA A 118 -3.71 8.40 4.30
CA ALA A 118 -2.94 9.59 3.97
C ALA A 118 -2.35 10.26 5.24
N VAL A 119 -3.14 10.32 6.31
CA VAL A 119 -2.69 10.86 7.61
C VAL A 119 -1.57 10.01 8.22
N LEU A 120 -1.71 8.68 8.21
CA LEU A 120 -0.68 7.78 8.73
C LEU A 120 0.61 7.82 7.89
N THR A 121 0.50 7.91 6.56
CA THR A 121 1.64 8.10 5.67
C THR A 121 2.35 9.43 5.94
N ALA A 122 1.60 10.52 6.12
CA ALA A 122 2.20 11.82 6.47
C ALA A 122 2.88 11.77 7.86
N ALA A 123 2.24 11.14 8.85
CA ALA A 123 2.80 10.98 10.19
C ALA A 123 4.08 10.15 10.20
N SER A 124 4.15 9.08 9.39
CA SER A 124 5.37 8.26 9.29
C SER A 124 6.53 9.04 8.67
N VAL A 125 6.27 9.90 7.68
CA VAL A 125 7.27 10.80 7.10
C VAL A 125 7.76 11.83 8.12
N VAL A 126 6.84 12.45 8.88
CA VAL A 126 7.21 13.41 9.93
C VAL A 126 8.06 12.72 11.00
N ALA A 127 7.63 11.57 11.52
CA ALA A 127 8.39 10.81 12.52
C ALA A 127 9.78 10.39 11.99
N SER A 128 9.86 9.96 10.73
CA SER A 128 11.14 9.62 10.09
C SER A 128 12.05 10.84 9.95
N SER A 129 11.48 12.02 9.72
CA SER A 129 12.21 13.28 9.64
C SER A 129 12.84 13.68 10.97
N GLU A 130 12.19 13.37 12.10
CA GLU A 130 12.71 13.62 13.45
C GLU A 130 13.93 12.76 13.79
N LEU A 131 14.06 11.58 13.18
CA LEU A 131 15.18 10.65 13.42
C LEU A 131 16.44 10.97 12.60
N LEU A 132 16.32 11.82 11.57
CA LEU A 132 17.41 12.07 10.63
C LEU A 132 18.11 13.42 10.92
N PRO A 133 19.45 13.45 11.04
CA PRO A 133 20.20 14.68 11.37
C PRO A 133 19.97 15.79 10.35
N GLN A 134 19.83 17.04 10.82
CA GLN A 134 19.52 18.20 9.98
C GLN A 134 20.72 18.69 9.17
N ASN A 135 20.86 18.19 7.94
CA ASN A 135 21.91 18.65 7.03
C ASN A 135 21.63 20.02 6.38
N SER A 136 20.37 20.48 6.33
CA SER A 136 20.03 21.87 5.98
C SER A 136 18.66 22.26 6.57
N ALA A 137 18.60 23.38 7.29
CA ALA A 137 17.37 23.90 7.90
C ALA A 137 16.46 24.63 6.88
N SER A 138 16.90 24.80 5.64
CA SER A 138 16.26 25.69 4.66
C SER A 138 15.49 24.99 3.56
N GLN A 139 15.64 23.68 3.36
CA GLN A 139 14.99 22.97 2.26
C GLN A 139 14.06 21.86 2.76
N PRO A 140 12.88 21.68 2.11
CA PRO A 140 12.05 20.52 2.33
C PRO A 140 12.80 19.23 2.01
N ARG A 141 12.55 18.20 2.81
CA ARG A 141 13.09 16.85 2.57
C ARG A 141 12.07 16.04 1.79
N VAL A 142 12.54 15.34 0.76
CA VAL A 142 11.69 14.43 -0.02
C VAL A 142 11.90 13.01 0.47
N TYR A 143 10.79 12.34 0.79
CA TYR A 143 10.74 10.97 1.24
C TYR A 143 10.07 10.11 0.18
N LYS A 144 10.60 8.91 -0.02
CA LYS A 144 9.95 7.86 -0.80
C LYS A 144 9.25 6.91 0.17
N CYS A 145 7.94 6.84 0.10
CA CYS A 145 7.13 5.90 0.87
C CYS A 145 6.54 4.86 -0.09
N LEU A 146 6.75 3.58 0.21
CA LEU A 146 6.10 2.50 -0.54
C LEU A 146 4.73 2.23 0.10
N GLN A 147 3.66 2.45 -0.65
CA GLN A 147 2.30 2.20 -0.19
C GLN A 147 1.71 0.99 -0.91
N ALA A 148 1.18 0.03 -0.14
CA ALA A 148 0.38 -1.05 -0.68
C ALA A 148 -0.96 -0.52 -1.23
N LEU A 149 -1.35 -1.03 -2.39
CA LEU A 149 -2.60 -0.69 -3.07
C LEU A 149 -3.51 -1.89 -3.17
N ASN A 150 -4.81 -1.65 -3.04
CA ASN A 150 -5.81 -2.63 -3.42
C ASN A 150 -6.12 -2.45 -4.92
N MET A 151 -5.65 -3.40 -5.73
CA MET A 151 -5.83 -3.36 -7.19
C MET A 151 -7.29 -3.57 -7.61
N ARG A 152 -8.19 -4.04 -6.73
CA ARG A 152 -9.65 -4.08 -6.98
C ARG A 152 -10.26 -2.72 -7.25
N ASN A 153 -9.62 -1.67 -6.73
CA ASN A 153 -10.06 -0.29 -6.95
C ASN A 153 -9.67 0.23 -8.35
N PHE A 154 -8.89 -0.55 -9.09
CA PHE A 154 -8.35 -0.19 -10.40
C PHE A 154 -8.82 -1.21 -11.45
N GLY A 155 -9.15 -0.72 -12.64
CA GLY A 155 -9.55 -1.58 -13.74
C GLY A 155 -11.01 -2.04 -13.72
N THR A 156 -11.30 -2.98 -14.62
CA THR A 156 -12.67 -3.47 -14.92
C THR A 156 -13.07 -4.71 -14.13
N TRP A 157 -12.11 -5.45 -13.58
CA TRP A 157 -12.38 -6.66 -12.82
C TRP A 157 -12.78 -6.33 -11.38
N LYS A 158 -14.07 -6.46 -11.08
CA LYS A 158 -14.65 -6.12 -9.76
C LYS A 158 -15.26 -7.31 -9.04
N GLU A 159 -14.91 -8.54 -9.43
CA GLU A 159 -15.43 -9.71 -8.72
C GLU A 159 -14.85 -9.81 -7.30
N ASP A 160 -15.73 -10.06 -6.34
CA ASP A 160 -15.42 -10.25 -4.92
C ASP A 160 -14.84 -11.66 -4.66
N GLY A 161 -13.80 -12.00 -5.43
CA GLY A 161 -13.13 -13.29 -5.40
C GLY A 161 -11.79 -13.28 -4.66
N VAL A 162 -11.32 -14.49 -4.36
CA VAL A 162 -9.94 -14.75 -3.90
C VAL A 162 -9.01 -14.62 -5.10
N SER A 163 -8.15 -13.61 -5.07
CA SER A 163 -7.19 -13.31 -6.13
C SER A 163 -5.91 -12.72 -5.53
N CYS A 164 -4.88 -12.46 -6.34
CA CYS A 164 -3.73 -11.69 -5.91
C CYS A 164 -3.88 -10.28 -6.45
N GLN A 165 -4.51 -9.40 -5.67
CA GLN A 165 -4.80 -8.02 -6.08
C GLN A 165 -4.17 -6.99 -5.13
N ALA A 166 -3.03 -7.35 -4.53
CA ALA A 166 -2.14 -6.39 -3.90
C ALA A 166 -1.22 -5.75 -4.96
N GLY A 167 -1.20 -4.43 -4.99
CA GLY A 167 -0.23 -3.64 -5.73
C GLY A 167 0.66 -2.86 -4.78
N SER A 168 1.66 -2.16 -5.33
CA SER A 168 2.42 -1.18 -4.56
C SER A 168 2.68 0.05 -5.41
N MET A 169 2.75 1.21 -4.77
CA MET A 169 3.05 2.47 -5.42
C MET A 169 4.07 3.25 -4.60
N ASP A 170 5.03 3.83 -5.32
CA ASP A 170 5.99 4.76 -4.78
C ASP A 170 5.36 6.15 -4.63
N LEU A 171 5.23 6.61 -3.40
CA LEU A 171 4.81 7.97 -3.07
C LEU A 171 6.04 8.83 -2.76
N LEU A 172 6.15 9.97 -3.44
CA LEU A 172 7.14 11.00 -3.12
C LEU A 172 6.46 12.09 -2.29
N LEU A 173 6.94 12.27 -1.06
CA LEU A 173 6.36 13.18 -0.07
C LEU A 173 7.38 14.21 0.36
N SER A 174 7.03 15.48 0.24
CA SER A 174 7.87 16.59 0.71
C SER A 174 7.48 16.95 2.14
N CYS A 175 8.42 16.81 3.07
CA CYS A 175 8.29 17.24 4.45
C CYS A 175 8.91 18.64 4.60
N PRO A 176 8.18 19.65 5.07
CA PRO A 176 8.73 20.98 5.31
C PRO A 176 9.84 20.92 6.36
N PRO A 177 10.81 21.86 6.32
CA PRO A 177 11.84 21.97 7.35
C PRO A 177 11.20 22.24 8.72
N ARG A 178 11.84 21.74 9.78
CA ARG A 178 11.39 21.99 11.15
C ARG A 178 11.49 23.49 11.43
N ALA A 179 10.45 24.07 12.01
CA ALA A 179 10.57 25.42 12.57
C ALA A 179 11.69 25.40 13.63
N ALA A 180 12.61 26.37 13.57
CA ALA A 180 13.62 26.54 14.60
C ALA A 180 12.90 26.82 15.93
N SER A 181 12.96 25.84 16.83
CA SER A 181 12.47 25.94 18.21
C SER A 181 13.48 26.67 19.08
#